data_AF-A0A929Q3M7-F1
#
_entry.id   AF-A0A929Q3M7-F1
#
_cell.length_a   1.000
_cell.length_b   1.000
_cell.length_c   1.000
_cell.angle_alpha   90.00
_cell.angle_beta   90.00
_cell.angle_gamma   90.00
#
_symmetry.space_group_name_H-M   'P 1'
#
loop_
_entity.id
_entity.type
_entity.pdbx_description
1 polymer ?
#
loop_
_entity_poly.entity_id
_entity_poly.type
_entity_poly.pdbx_seq_one_letter_code
_entity_poly.pdbx_strand_id
1 'polypeptide(L)'
;MAQGGLMVNQINNLSYAFDGLVWSGVVGLALSSLGDTYQVDISEYLNEYGLAAYTDTRNLSIIEAQYRYLSWKWTDIAKPEYPNLNEIPELKKIIDTLNMGAWDSPKIPMFIFQGAGGEKEGTSVHPEVGMSDGIMVTKDVRTLARELVSRRGRSQQLQYDPRGKHVVIWQRAVALK
;
A
#
# COMPACT_ATOMS: atom_id res chain seq x y z
N MET A 1 -3.64 -14.40 -15.40
CA MET A 1 -4.11 -13.17 -14.72
C MET A 1 -3.04 -12.10 -14.85
N ALA A 2 -3.40 -10.86 -15.14
CA ALA A 2 -2.47 -9.74 -15.20
C ALA A 2 -2.84 -8.69 -14.12
N GLN A 3 -1.86 -8.22 -13.36
CA GLN A 3 -2.02 -7.23 -12.29
C GLN A 3 -0.80 -6.32 -12.22
N GLY A 4 -0.97 -5.09 -11.78
CA GLY A 4 0.13 -4.14 -11.59
C GLY A 4 0.00 -3.39 -10.28
N GLY A 5 1.13 -2.98 -9.69
CA GLY A 5 1.14 -2.23 -8.43
C GLY A 5 0.53 -3.03 -7.29
N LEU A 6 1.17 -4.15 -6.93
CA LEU A 6 0.66 -5.04 -5.88
C LEU A 6 1.03 -4.53 -4.49
N MET A 7 0.03 -4.45 -3.60
CA MET A 7 0.25 -4.24 -2.18
C MET A 7 0.64 -5.58 -1.52
N VAL A 8 1.94 -5.89 -1.51
CA VAL A 8 2.44 -7.19 -1.05
C VAL A 8 2.57 -7.27 0.46
N ASN A 9 3.21 -6.27 1.07
CA ASN A 9 3.37 -6.14 2.51
C ASN A 9 2.70 -4.83 2.95
N GLN A 10 1.55 -4.95 3.60
CA GLN A 10 0.65 -3.84 3.88
C GLN A 10 1.28 -2.88 4.88
N ILE A 11 2.00 -3.35 5.91
CA ILE A 11 2.58 -2.42 6.89
C ILE A 11 3.67 -1.55 6.26
N ASN A 12 4.53 -2.17 5.44
CA ASN A 12 5.54 -1.44 4.67
C ASN A 12 4.87 -0.43 3.73
N ASN A 13 3.81 -0.86 3.05
CA ASN A 13 3.15 -0.07 2.03
C ASN A 13 2.33 1.09 2.60
N LEU A 14 1.62 0.88 3.70
CA LEU A 14 0.81 1.92 4.35
C LEU A 14 1.72 2.96 5.00
N SER A 15 2.78 2.53 5.71
CA SER A 15 3.79 3.45 6.26
C SER A 15 4.45 4.27 5.14
N TYR A 16 4.82 3.60 4.03
CA TYR A 16 5.40 4.27 2.87
C TYR A 16 4.46 5.28 2.21
N ALA A 17 3.22 4.90 1.95
CA ALA A 17 2.26 5.75 1.25
C ALA A 17 1.80 6.94 2.10
N PHE A 18 1.87 6.83 3.44
CA PHE A 18 1.65 7.96 4.35
C PHE A 18 2.69 9.07 4.11
N ASP A 19 3.95 8.72 3.89
CA ASP A 19 4.99 9.73 3.59
C ASP A 19 4.85 10.38 2.20
N GLY A 20 3.87 9.97 1.39
CA GLY A 20 3.59 10.53 0.07
C GLY A 20 2.78 11.82 0.11
N LEU A 21 3.09 12.76 -0.79
CA LEU A 21 2.41 14.04 -0.88
C LEU A 21 0.89 13.90 -1.10
N VAL A 22 0.49 13.07 -2.06
CA VAL A 22 -0.92 12.94 -2.46
C VAL A 22 -1.58 11.67 -1.97
N TRP A 23 -0.79 10.67 -1.55
CA TRP A 23 -1.31 9.34 -1.22
C TRP A 23 -1.65 9.18 0.27
N SER A 24 -1.20 10.10 1.12
CA SER A 24 -1.43 10.05 2.57
C SER A 24 -2.92 9.99 2.94
N GLY A 25 -3.78 10.74 2.26
CA GLY A 25 -5.23 10.68 2.46
C GLY A 25 -5.85 9.33 2.05
N VAL A 26 -5.29 8.68 1.02
CA VAL A 26 -5.72 7.34 0.58
C VAL A 26 -5.35 6.29 1.62
N VAL A 27 -4.28 6.48 2.39
CA VAL A 27 -3.97 5.60 3.51
C VAL A 27 -5.05 5.70 4.61
N GLY A 28 -5.59 6.89 4.85
CA GLY A 28 -6.75 7.09 5.73
C GLY A 28 -7.98 6.28 5.30
N LEU A 29 -8.25 6.19 3.99
CA LEU A 29 -9.31 5.32 3.43
C LEU A 29 -9.02 3.84 3.64
N ALA A 30 -7.76 3.43 3.47
CA ALA A 30 -7.36 2.04 3.67
C ALA A 30 -7.50 1.62 5.12
N LEU A 31 -7.08 2.47 6.07
CA LEU A 31 -7.22 2.20 7.50
C LEU A 31 -8.67 2.15 7.95
N SER A 32 -9.53 3.04 7.43
CA SER A 32 -10.96 3.00 7.76
C SER A 32 -11.63 1.74 7.24
N SER A 33 -11.31 1.35 5.99
CA SER A 33 -11.83 0.12 5.39
C SER A 33 -11.35 -1.14 6.14
N LEU A 34 -10.09 -1.17 6.60
CA LEU A 34 -9.56 -2.27 7.42
C LEU A 34 -10.26 -2.34 8.78
N GLY A 35 -10.43 -1.21 9.47
CA GLY A 35 -11.15 -1.12 10.73
C GLY A 35 -12.57 -1.67 10.61
N ASP A 36 -13.31 -1.22 9.59
CA ASP A 36 -14.69 -1.65 9.32
C ASP A 36 -14.78 -3.14 8.95
N THR A 37 -13.88 -3.62 8.08
CA THR A 37 -13.92 -5.01 7.57
C THR A 37 -13.58 -6.02 8.65
N TYR A 38 -12.58 -5.72 9.49
CA TYR A 38 -12.07 -6.63 10.51
C TYR A 38 -12.55 -6.31 11.92
N GLN A 39 -13.46 -5.33 12.06
CA GLN A 39 -14.03 -4.93 13.33
C GLN A 39 -12.96 -4.52 14.36
N VAL A 40 -11.94 -3.78 13.89
CA VAL A 40 -10.92 -3.17 14.74
C VAL A 40 -11.27 -1.72 14.96
N ASP A 41 -11.38 -1.31 16.22
CA ASP A 41 -11.64 0.08 16.56
C ASP A 41 -10.35 0.91 16.45
N ILE A 42 -10.06 1.38 15.23
CA ILE A 42 -8.91 2.23 14.96
C ILE A 42 -8.99 3.55 15.75
N SER A 43 -10.21 3.99 16.12
CA SER A 43 -10.41 5.27 16.82
C SER A 43 -9.72 5.32 18.19
N GLU A 44 -9.51 4.17 18.83
CA GLU A 44 -8.82 4.08 20.12
C GLU A 44 -7.35 4.51 20.06
N TYR A 45 -6.73 4.47 18.87
CA TYR A 45 -5.32 4.78 18.65
C TYR A 45 -5.11 6.21 18.12
N LEU A 46 -6.20 6.95 17.87
CA LEU A 46 -6.16 8.28 17.25
C LEU A 46 -6.25 9.39 18.29
N ASN A 47 -5.58 10.51 18.00
CA ASN A 47 -5.76 11.76 18.72
C ASN A 47 -7.07 12.44 18.27
N GLU A 48 -7.45 13.57 18.88
CA GLU A 48 -8.70 14.28 18.56
C GLU A 48 -8.78 14.69 17.08
N TYR A 49 -7.69 15.21 16.53
CA TYR A 49 -7.60 15.56 15.11
C TYR A 49 -7.73 14.32 14.21
N GLY A 50 -7.00 13.25 14.56
CA GLY A 50 -7.03 11.97 13.87
C GLY A 50 -8.42 11.35 13.86
N LEU A 51 -9.17 11.45 14.96
CA LEU A 51 -10.53 10.94 15.05
C LEU A 51 -11.48 11.67 14.09
N ALA A 52 -11.40 13.01 14.05
CA ALA A 52 -12.19 13.81 13.12
C ALA A 52 -11.82 13.50 11.66
N ALA A 53 -10.53 13.43 11.37
CA ALA A 53 -9.95 13.02 10.09
C ALA A 53 -10.44 11.64 9.64
N TYR A 54 -10.33 10.63 10.50
CA TYR A 54 -10.74 9.26 10.24
C TYR A 54 -12.25 9.16 9.99
N THR A 55 -13.05 9.94 10.70
CA THR A 55 -14.50 9.99 10.48
C THR A 55 -14.83 10.62 9.12
N ASP A 56 -14.11 11.67 8.72
CA ASP A 56 -14.28 12.30 7.41
C ASP A 56 -13.89 11.37 6.27
N THR A 57 -12.73 10.70 6.36
CA THR A 57 -12.23 9.82 5.28
C THR A 57 -13.23 8.73 4.90
N ARG A 58 -14.01 8.19 5.85
CA ARG A 58 -15.03 7.18 5.60
C ARG A 58 -16.08 7.55 4.54
N ASN A 59 -16.26 8.85 4.27
CA ASN A 59 -17.23 9.35 3.30
C ASN A 59 -16.59 9.91 2.03
N LEU A 60 -15.27 9.79 1.87
CA LEU A 60 -14.55 10.36 0.73
C LEU A 60 -14.36 9.35 -0.39
N SER A 61 -14.46 9.83 -1.62
CA SER A 61 -13.84 9.16 -2.76
C SER A 61 -12.32 9.21 -2.68
N ILE A 62 -11.65 8.34 -3.44
CA ILE A 62 -10.18 8.35 -3.54
C ILE A 62 -9.63 9.70 -4.05
N ILE A 63 -10.38 10.41 -4.89
CA ILE A 63 -9.97 11.71 -5.43
C ILE A 63 -10.07 12.77 -4.33
N GLU A 64 -11.18 12.80 -3.58
CA GLU A 64 -11.34 13.74 -2.47
C GLU A 64 -10.30 13.53 -1.39
N ALA A 65 -10.01 12.27 -1.02
CA ALA A 65 -9.00 11.96 -0.02
C ALA A 65 -7.60 12.44 -0.44
N GLN A 66 -7.21 12.29 -1.72
CA GLN A 66 -5.92 12.76 -2.23
C GLN A 66 -5.76 14.28 -2.09
N TYR A 67 -6.81 15.06 -2.37
CA TYR A 67 -6.72 16.53 -2.35
C TYR A 67 -7.01 17.15 -0.99
N ARG A 68 -7.77 16.47 -0.13
CA ARG A 68 -8.12 16.98 1.20
C ARG A 68 -6.98 16.81 2.20
N TYR A 69 -6.20 15.73 2.04
CA TYR A 69 -5.23 15.30 3.04
C TYR A 69 -3.86 15.05 2.42
N LEU A 70 -3.12 16.15 2.24
CA LEU A 70 -1.79 16.18 1.64
C LEU A 70 -0.70 16.05 2.69
N SER A 71 0.34 15.25 2.39
CA SER A 71 1.53 15.06 3.22
C SER A 71 1.25 14.70 4.67
N TRP A 72 0.13 14.05 4.94
CA TRP A 72 -0.23 13.59 6.27
C TRP A 72 0.72 12.50 6.73
N LYS A 73 1.09 12.53 8.00
CA LYS A 73 1.85 11.45 8.63
C LYS A 73 0.99 10.74 9.64
N TRP A 74 1.33 9.47 9.89
CA TRP A 74 0.71 8.71 10.98
C TRP A 74 0.82 9.46 12.33
N THR A 75 1.97 10.08 12.60
CA THR A 75 2.21 10.86 13.82
C THR A 75 1.34 12.10 13.96
N ASP A 76 0.73 12.59 12.87
CA ASP A 76 -0.18 13.75 12.92
C ASP A 76 -1.56 13.35 13.45
N ILE A 77 -1.95 12.08 13.26
CA ILE A 77 -3.30 11.57 13.57
C ILE A 77 -3.33 10.58 14.74
N ALA A 78 -2.23 9.92 15.04
CA ALA A 78 -2.14 8.95 16.11
C ALA A 78 -1.93 9.60 17.49
N LYS A 79 -2.26 8.89 18.56
CA LYS A 79 -1.80 9.25 19.90
C LYS A 79 -0.28 8.99 20.01
N PRO A 80 0.47 9.76 20.82
CA PRO A 80 1.93 9.61 20.95
C PRO A 80 2.40 8.22 21.41
N GLU A 81 1.55 7.47 22.14
CA GLU A 81 1.83 6.11 22.60
C GLU A 81 1.89 5.09 21.46
N TYR A 82 1.36 5.45 20.29
CA TYR A 82 1.34 4.62 19.07
C TYR A 82 2.12 5.31 17.94
N PRO A 83 3.45 5.46 18.05
CA PRO A 83 4.26 6.24 17.11
C PRO A 83 4.30 5.68 15.68
N ASN A 84 3.89 4.42 15.47
CA ASN A 84 3.83 3.79 14.16
C ASN A 84 2.74 2.70 14.12
N LEU A 85 2.35 2.27 12.91
CA LEU A 85 1.27 1.29 12.72
C LEU A 85 1.56 -0.10 13.33
N ASN A 86 2.82 -0.46 13.60
CA ASN A 86 3.13 -1.76 14.23
C ASN A 86 2.77 -1.79 15.72
N GLU A 87 2.55 -0.63 16.33
CA GLU A 87 2.17 -0.50 17.74
C GLU A 87 0.66 -0.74 17.97
N ILE A 88 -0.08 -1.08 16.91
CA ILE A 88 -1.49 -1.49 16.96
C ILE A 88 -1.54 -3.01 16.79
N PRO A 89 -1.56 -3.80 17.88
CA PRO A 89 -1.42 -5.27 17.80
C PRO A 89 -2.49 -5.94 16.94
N GLU A 90 -3.73 -5.48 17.05
CA GLU A 90 -4.90 -6.00 16.35
C GLU A 90 -4.76 -5.78 14.84
N LEU A 91 -4.44 -4.55 14.45
CA LEU A 91 -4.21 -4.17 13.05
C LEU A 91 -3.00 -4.91 12.47
N LYS A 92 -1.90 -5.00 13.24
CA LYS A 92 -0.70 -5.73 12.82
C LYS A 92 -1.02 -7.20 12.53
N LYS A 93 -1.78 -7.87 13.41
CA LYS A 93 -2.19 -9.26 13.22
C LYS A 93 -2.97 -9.45 11.92
N ILE A 94 -3.89 -8.53 11.61
CA ILE A 94 -4.66 -8.57 10.36
C ILE A 94 -3.76 -8.35 9.15
N ILE A 95 -2.93 -7.32 9.18
CA ILE A 95 -2.00 -6.98 8.10
C ILE A 95 -1.06 -8.16 7.80
N ASP A 96 -0.54 -8.82 8.83
CA ASP A 96 0.35 -9.97 8.67
C ASP A 96 -0.37 -11.12 7.93
N THR A 97 -1.68 -11.32 8.15
CA THR A 97 -2.47 -12.32 7.40
C THR A 97 -2.71 -11.93 5.94
N LEU A 98 -2.65 -10.65 5.61
CA LEU A 98 -2.86 -10.15 4.25
C LEU A 98 -1.58 -10.13 3.41
N ASN A 99 -0.42 -10.39 4.01
CA ASN A 99 0.85 -10.38 3.31
C ASN A 99 0.89 -11.47 2.24
N MET A 100 0.95 -11.07 0.97
CA MET A 100 0.84 -12.00 -0.16
C MET A 100 1.95 -13.07 -0.19
N GLY A 101 3.12 -12.80 0.39
CA GLY A 101 4.24 -13.74 0.45
C GLY A 101 3.99 -14.93 1.39
N ALA A 102 3.08 -14.77 2.36
CA ALA A 102 2.72 -15.80 3.33
C ALA A 102 1.74 -16.85 2.76
N TRP A 103 1.19 -16.61 1.56
CA TRP A 103 0.20 -17.49 0.94
C TRP A 103 0.84 -18.43 -0.09
N ASP A 104 0.13 -19.53 -0.38
CA ASP A 104 0.47 -20.44 -1.46
C ASP A 104 0.47 -19.72 -2.82
N SER A 105 1.35 -20.17 -3.72
CA SER A 105 1.40 -19.61 -5.07
C SER A 105 0.14 -19.94 -5.86
N PRO A 106 -0.48 -18.94 -6.52
CA PRO A 106 -1.62 -19.15 -7.41
C PRO A 106 -1.35 -20.27 -8.42
N LYS A 107 -2.38 -21.09 -8.68
CA LYS A 107 -2.30 -22.21 -9.63
C LYS A 107 -2.45 -21.76 -11.08
N ILE A 108 -2.92 -20.53 -11.29
CA ILE A 108 -3.04 -19.91 -12.61
C ILE A 108 -1.76 -19.12 -12.96
N PRO A 109 -1.42 -18.98 -14.24
CA PRO A 109 -0.33 -18.09 -14.65
C PRO A 109 -0.59 -16.64 -14.21
N MET A 110 0.44 -15.98 -13.69
CA MET A 110 0.39 -14.56 -13.33
C MET A 110 1.40 -13.74 -14.11
N PHE A 111 0.97 -12.55 -14.50
CA PHE A 111 1.79 -11.53 -15.11
C PHE A 111 1.70 -10.26 -14.26
N ILE A 112 2.79 -9.95 -13.56
CA ILE A 112 2.89 -8.85 -12.59
C ILE A 112 3.60 -7.68 -13.25
N PHE A 113 3.05 -6.47 -13.13
CA PHE A 113 3.72 -5.23 -13.52
C PHE A 113 4.15 -4.43 -12.30
N GLN A 114 5.39 -3.94 -12.30
CA GLN A 114 5.87 -3.08 -11.23
C GLN A 114 6.70 -1.92 -11.75
N GLY A 115 6.43 -0.73 -11.22
CA GLY A 115 7.20 0.49 -11.46
C GLY A 115 8.20 0.76 -10.34
N ALA A 116 9.10 1.73 -10.55
CA ALA A 116 9.95 2.31 -9.50
C ALA A 116 10.09 3.85 -9.60
N GLY A 117 9.25 4.50 -10.39
CA GLY A 117 9.29 5.93 -10.67
C GLY A 117 8.40 6.80 -9.79
N GLY A 118 8.20 6.40 -8.53
CA GLY A 118 7.21 7.00 -7.61
C GLY A 118 7.38 8.47 -7.29
N GLU A 119 8.59 9.01 -7.44
CA GLU A 119 8.85 10.45 -7.26
C GLU A 119 8.00 11.31 -8.23
N LYS A 120 7.65 10.76 -9.42
CA LYS A 120 6.77 11.41 -10.40
C LYS A 120 5.30 11.48 -9.96
N GLU A 121 4.95 10.79 -8.88
CA GLU A 121 3.64 10.80 -8.23
C GLU A 121 3.73 11.34 -6.80
N GLY A 122 4.81 12.04 -6.46
CA GLY A 122 4.92 12.78 -5.20
C GLY A 122 5.33 11.95 -3.99
N THR A 123 5.86 10.75 -4.18
CA THR A 123 6.40 9.92 -3.09
C THR A 123 7.88 9.70 -3.28
N SER A 124 8.68 10.20 -2.34
CA SER A 124 10.13 10.10 -2.35
C SER A 124 10.62 8.66 -2.15
N VAL A 125 11.90 8.42 -2.44
CA VAL A 125 12.57 7.17 -2.05
C VAL A 125 12.65 7.11 -0.52
N HIS A 126 12.14 6.02 0.06
CA HIS A 126 12.18 5.84 1.52
C HIS A 126 13.48 5.14 1.95
N PRO A 127 14.15 5.59 3.04
CA PRO A 127 15.43 5.01 3.47
C PRO A 127 15.37 3.50 3.73
N GLU A 128 14.28 3.02 4.33
CA GLU A 128 14.15 1.61 4.73
C GLU A 128 13.63 0.68 3.61
N VAL A 129 12.56 1.08 2.93
CA VAL A 129 11.88 0.22 1.92
C VAL A 129 12.32 0.50 0.48
N GLY A 130 13.01 1.63 0.23
CA GLY A 130 13.58 2.00 -1.06
C GLY A 130 12.58 2.65 -2.02
N MET A 131 12.74 2.35 -3.31
CA MET A 131 11.93 2.91 -4.40
C MET A 131 10.51 2.31 -4.44
N SER A 132 9.56 3.04 -5.04
CA SER A 132 8.18 2.60 -5.26
C SER A 132 7.70 3.02 -6.65
N ASP A 133 6.54 2.55 -7.07
CA ASP A 133 5.85 3.12 -8.23
C ASP A 133 5.08 4.43 -7.92
N GLY A 134 5.06 4.90 -6.67
CA GLY A 134 4.30 6.06 -6.21
C GLY A 134 3.41 5.70 -5.02
N ILE A 135 2.93 4.46 -5.00
CA ILE A 135 2.07 3.92 -3.93
C ILE A 135 2.64 2.60 -3.41
N MET A 136 3.09 1.73 -4.31
CA MET A 136 3.44 0.35 -4.01
C MET A 136 4.94 0.14 -3.94
N VAL A 137 5.40 -0.50 -2.86
CA VAL A 137 6.82 -0.70 -2.58
C VAL A 137 7.44 -1.67 -3.59
N THR A 138 8.38 -1.18 -4.40
CA THR A 138 9.00 -1.94 -5.50
C THR A 138 9.70 -3.20 -5.01
N LYS A 139 10.42 -3.10 -3.90
CA LYS A 139 11.21 -4.18 -3.32
C LYS A 139 10.33 -5.39 -2.96
N ASP A 140 9.16 -5.14 -2.40
CA ASP A 140 8.25 -6.18 -1.92
C ASP A 140 7.62 -6.92 -3.11
N VAL A 141 7.16 -6.19 -4.14
CA VAL A 141 6.63 -6.81 -5.36
C VAL A 141 7.69 -7.62 -6.12
N ARG A 142 8.92 -7.10 -6.22
CA ARG A 142 10.03 -7.84 -6.86
C ARG A 142 10.41 -9.09 -6.07
N THR A 143 10.31 -9.06 -4.75
CA THR A 143 10.59 -10.22 -3.89
C THR A 143 9.53 -11.28 -4.07
N LEU A 144 8.24 -10.91 -3.97
CA LEU A 144 7.14 -11.82 -4.23
C LEU A 144 7.25 -12.46 -5.62
N ALA A 145 7.50 -11.68 -6.66
CA ALA A 145 7.61 -12.21 -8.03
C ALA A 145 8.73 -13.25 -8.17
N ARG A 146 9.89 -13.05 -7.53
CA ARG A 146 10.98 -14.03 -7.54
C ARG A 146 10.59 -15.32 -6.81
N GLU A 147 9.91 -15.21 -5.67
CA GLU A 147 9.42 -16.38 -4.93
C GLU A 147 8.36 -17.16 -5.71
N LEU A 148 7.46 -16.47 -6.40
CA LEU A 148 6.47 -17.11 -7.25
C LEU A 148 7.13 -17.86 -8.42
N VAL A 149 8.16 -17.27 -9.03
CA VAL A 149 8.96 -17.94 -10.08
C VAL A 149 9.68 -19.16 -9.52
N SER A 150 10.25 -19.11 -8.31
CA SER A 150 10.92 -20.27 -7.73
C SER A 150 9.96 -21.41 -7.41
N ARG A 151 8.72 -21.10 -7.02
CA ARG A 151 7.67 -22.09 -6.68
C ARG A 151 6.91 -22.65 -7.90
N ARG A 152 6.75 -21.86 -8.98
CA ARG A 152 5.85 -22.20 -10.12
C ARG A 152 6.48 -22.01 -11.51
N GLY A 153 7.76 -21.66 -11.59
CA GLY A 153 8.49 -21.44 -12.82
C GLY A 153 7.99 -20.23 -13.62
N ARG A 154 8.27 -20.23 -14.94
CA ARG A 154 8.00 -19.12 -15.86
C ARG A 154 6.51 -18.82 -16.12
N SER A 155 5.60 -19.60 -15.54
CA SER A 155 4.17 -19.28 -15.50
C SER A 155 3.88 -18.02 -14.66
N GLN A 156 4.84 -17.60 -13.84
CA GLN A 156 4.83 -16.38 -13.07
C GLN A 156 5.84 -15.42 -13.70
N GLN A 157 5.39 -14.24 -14.09
CA GLN A 157 6.24 -13.27 -14.79
C GLN A 157 6.16 -11.90 -14.13
N LEU A 158 7.27 -11.17 -14.17
CA LEU A 158 7.36 -9.79 -13.73
C LEU A 158 7.85 -8.92 -14.89
N GLN A 159 7.05 -7.93 -15.23
CA GLN A 159 7.47 -6.80 -16.05
C GLN A 159 7.81 -5.62 -15.15
N TYR A 160 9.10 -5.29 -15.08
CA TYR A 160 9.63 -4.20 -14.28
C TYR A 160 9.96 -2.98 -15.14
N ASP A 161 9.49 -1.81 -14.75
CA ASP A 161 9.83 -0.53 -15.38
C ASP A 161 10.42 0.43 -14.32
N PRO A 162 11.74 0.66 -14.31
CA PRO A 162 12.38 1.51 -13.31
C PRO A 162 11.94 2.99 -13.39
N ARG A 163 11.30 3.40 -14.49
CA ARG A 163 10.79 4.76 -14.69
C ARG A 163 9.26 4.83 -14.61
N GLY A 164 8.61 3.67 -14.48
CA GLY A 164 7.16 3.51 -14.43
C GLY A 164 6.60 4.02 -13.11
N LYS A 165 5.55 4.81 -13.21
CA LYS A 165 4.75 5.31 -12.08
C LYS A 165 3.44 4.52 -11.95
N HIS A 166 2.81 4.54 -10.78
CA HIS A 166 1.72 3.64 -10.39
C HIS A 166 0.56 3.67 -11.39
N VAL A 167 0.13 4.87 -11.77
CA VAL A 167 -0.99 5.05 -12.71
C VAL A 167 -0.66 4.47 -14.11
N VAL A 168 0.61 4.57 -14.54
CA VAL A 168 1.04 4.10 -15.87
C VAL A 168 1.20 2.58 -15.90
N ILE A 169 1.75 1.97 -14.85
CA ILE A 169 1.88 0.50 -14.82
C ILE A 169 0.52 -0.19 -14.75
N TRP A 170 -0.46 0.45 -14.09
CA TRP A 170 -1.82 -0.07 -14.03
C TRP A 170 -2.48 -0.11 -15.40
N GLN A 171 -2.34 0.96 -16.19
CA GLN A 171 -2.84 0.99 -17.58
C GLN A 171 -2.23 -0.11 -18.45
N ARG A 172 -0.93 -0.41 -18.27
CA ARG A 172 -0.26 -1.51 -18.99
C ARG A 172 -0.82 -2.88 -18.61
N ALA A 173 -1.18 -3.09 -17.34
CA ALA A 173 -1.79 -4.34 -16.90
C ALA A 173 -3.20 -4.55 -17.48
N VAL A 174 -3.97 -3.49 -17.62
CA VAL A 174 -5.32 -3.54 -18.21
C VAL A 174 -5.27 -3.77 -19.71
N ALA A 175 -4.28 -3.21 -20.42
CA ALA A 175 -4.14 -3.32 -21.88
C ALA A 175 -3.79 -4.73 -22.41
N LEU A 176 -3.48 -5.69 -21.53
CA LEU A 176 -3.22 -7.10 -21.89
C LEU A 176 -4.47 -8.00 -21.81
N LYS A 177 -5.66 -7.42 -21.60
CA LYS A 177 -6.96 -8.11 -21.69
C LYS A 177 -7.56 -7.98 -23.08
#